data_AF-A0A061D8F4-F1
#
_entry.id   AF-A0A061D8F4-F1
#
_cell.length_a   1.000
_cell.length_b   1.000
_cell.length_c   1.000
_cell.angle_alpha   90.00
_cell.angle_beta   90.00
_cell.angle_gamma   90.00
#
_symmetry.space_group_name_H-M   'P 1'
#
loop_
_entity.id
_entity.type
_entity.pdbx_description
1 polymer ?
#
loop_
_entity_poly.entity_id
_entity_poly.type
_entity_poly.pdbx_seq_one_letter_code
_entity_poly.pdbx_strand_id
1 'polypeptide(L)'
;MTGAVEAPKSGPKVNLEAICKDYPNSKVLLISVQRPRPFFIRTSCELLAGGTEVLILSALGDAIPHCVQLQHALMMKNAATTIRFETALNKCTNPRSKGPVYIPGVHIYMRKHPEFKGSRISPAYVSFNAQPNAGELAHAFKADAGEHCCKVIAGSTSFAMPSKGHQHVHFTELLKSTGHSIDAYTKLFSTLYQEAMAAHAADPTVFTVTMANCAFQHPDLKFAMCRVSKNQQSFKAPGEGVVFICIFKKHPYDNVHNMGLIYVVEPQAQNYADVGDFYQALHATGENLMTAVCDHNGMAKRDPTRSRKSMICCSTYLICGEKNRHPKATKIDCARHVLNGIAEGYRHGPASTFHFAYDEDAYRQAWMETSGLKAEPK
;
A
#
# COMPACT_ATOMS: atom_id res chain seq x y z
N MET A 1 26.57 1.52 43.77
CA MET A 1 27.37 1.94 42.60
C MET A 1 27.12 0.94 41.47
N THR A 2 26.09 1.19 40.67
CA THR A 2 25.66 0.34 39.56
C THR A 2 26.25 0.87 38.27
N GLY A 3 27.17 0.10 37.69
CA GLY A 3 27.83 0.43 36.43
C GLY A 3 26.84 0.47 35.28
N ALA A 4 26.88 1.55 34.51
CA ALA A 4 26.13 1.72 33.29
C ALA A 4 26.60 0.69 32.24
N VAL A 5 25.68 -0.09 31.71
CA VAL A 5 25.91 -0.95 30.55
C VAL A 5 25.93 -0.05 29.31
N GLU A 6 27.11 0.17 28.73
CA GLU A 6 27.25 0.87 27.44
C GLU A 6 26.51 0.08 26.34
N ALA A 7 25.62 0.77 25.62
CA ALA A 7 24.97 0.25 24.43
C ALA A 7 26.00 -0.11 23.33
N PRO A 8 25.74 -1.12 22.48
CA PRO A 8 26.68 -1.51 21.43
C PRO A 8 26.88 -0.37 20.43
N LYS A 9 28.13 0.09 20.31
CA LYS A 9 28.55 1.16 19.38
C LYS A 9 28.30 0.72 17.93
N SER A 10 27.48 1.50 17.23
CA SER A 10 27.11 1.32 15.82
C SER A 10 28.35 1.20 14.92
N GLY A 11 28.33 0.28 13.97
CA GLY A 11 29.38 0.07 12.97
C GLY A 11 29.71 1.30 12.09
N PRO A 12 30.69 1.19 11.19
CA PRO A 12 31.17 2.32 10.39
C PRO A 12 30.01 2.96 9.61
N LYS A 13 29.80 4.26 9.83
CA LYS A 13 28.76 5.04 9.15
C LYS A 13 29.33 5.60 7.85
N VAL A 14 28.81 5.12 6.72
CA VAL A 14 29.01 5.75 5.40
C VAL A 14 28.45 7.19 5.48
N ASN A 15 29.21 8.18 5.04
CA ASN A 15 28.75 9.58 5.03
C ASN A 15 27.77 9.80 3.87
N LEU A 16 26.50 9.49 4.10
CA LEU A 16 25.43 9.57 3.10
C LEU A 16 25.19 10.99 2.59
N GLU A 17 25.35 11.99 3.46
CA GLU A 17 25.12 13.40 3.11
C GLU A 17 26.14 13.92 2.09
N ALA A 18 27.42 13.53 2.25
CA ALA A 18 28.46 13.87 1.28
C ALA A 18 28.22 13.22 -0.09
N ILE A 19 27.71 11.98 -0.10
CA ILE A 19 27.45 11.20 -1.33
C ILE A 19 26.25 11.77 -2.11
N CYS A 20 25.25 12.29 -1.41
CA CYS A 20 24.03 12.83 -2.01
C CYS A 20 24.13 14.31 -2.41
N LYS A 21 25.21 15.01 -2.07
CA LYS A 21 25.36 16.47 -2.24
C LYS A 21 25.11 16.94 -3.68
N ASP A 22 25.55 16.16 -4.66
CA ASP A 22 25.44 16.51 -6.08
C ASP A 22 24.08 16.12 -6.70
N TYR A 23 23.23 15.38 -5.97
CA TYR A 23 21.98 14.81 -6.48
C TYR A 23 20.85 14.90 -5.43
N PRO A 24 20.07 16.00 -5.41
CA PRO A 24 19.05 16.26 -4.38
C PRO A 24 17.95 15.19 -4.32
N ASN A 25 17.57 14.61 -5.47
CA ASN A 25 16.58 13.53 -5.56
C ASN A 25 17.25 12.15 -5.72
N SER A 26 18.24 11.88 -4.86
CA SER A 26 18.95 10.60 -4.85
C SER A 26 18.62 9.74 -3.63
N LYS A 27 18.82 8.43 -3.80
CA LYS A 27 18.76 7.46 -2.70
C LYS A 27 19.99 6.58 -2.73
N VAL A 28 20.57 6.32 -1.56
CA VAL A 28 21.71 5.41 -1.41
C VAL A 28 21.21 4.02 -1.03
N LEU A 29 21.61 3.01 -1.79
CA LEU A 29 21.38 1.60 -1.49
C LEU A 29 22.68 1.00 -0.95
N LEU A 30 22.70 0.63 0.34
CA LEU A 30 23.84 -0.06 0.94
C LEU A 30 23.76 -1.55 0.59
N ILE A 31 24.71 -2.00 -0.22
CA ILE A 31 24.80 -3.40 -0.68
C ILE A 31 25.60 -4.20 0.34
N SER A 32 25.03 -5.32 0.74
CA SER A 32 25.67 -6.28 1.64
C SER A 32 25.42 -7.70 1.15
N VAL A 33 26.35 -8.60 1.48
CA VAL A 33 26.27 -10.03 1.15
C VAL A 33 25.11 -10.76 1.84
N GLN A 34 24.51 -10.14 2.88
CA GLN A 34 23.44 -10.74 3.67
C GLN A 34 22.07 -10.79 2.96
N ARG A 35 21.91 -10.02 1.88
CA ARG A 35 20.65 -9.94 1.14
C ARG A 35 20.81 -10.53 -0.27
N PRO A 36 19.84 -11.32 -0.74
CA PRO A 36 19.94 -11.94 -2.05
C PRO A 36 19.79 -10.89 -3.15
N ARG A 37 20.49 -11.07 -4.28
CA ARG A 37 20.46 -10.14 -5.42
C ARG A 37 19.04 -9.73 -5.90
N PRO A 38 18.04 -10.65 -5.98
CA PRO A 38 16.67 -10.28 -6.33
C PRO A 38 16.03 -9.23 -5.41
N PHE A 39 16.41 -9.19 -4.13
CA PHE A 39 15.97 -8.15 -3.21
C PHE A 39 16.45 -6.78 -3.68
N PHE A 40 17.76 -6.63 -3.94
CA PHE A 40 18.31 -5.34 -4.36
C PHE A 40 17.81 -4.89 -5.72
N ILE A 41 17.64 -5.80 -6.69
CA ILE A 41 17.05 -5.47 -7.99
C ILE A 41 15.64 -4.91 -7.79
N ARG A 42 14.81 -5.61 -7.01
CA ARG A 42 13.44 -5.19 -6.73
C ARG A 42 13.40 -3.82 -6.07
N THR A 43 14.12 -3.64 -4.96
CA THR A 43 14.14 -2.36 -4.22
C THR A 43 14.65 -1.21 -5.09
N SER A 44 15.65 -1.44 -5.93
CA SER A 44 16.14 -0.43 -6.88
C SER A 44 15.04 -0.01 -7.87
N CYS A 45 14.34 -0.98 -8.48
CA CYS A 45 13.23 -0.71 -9.39
C CYS A 45 12.07 0.02 -8.69
N GLU A 46 11.71 -0.37 -7.46
CA GLU A 46 10.66 0.28 -6.67
C GLU A 46 11.02 1.75 -6.37
N LEU A 47 12.27 2.04 -5.98
CA LEU A 47 12.75 3.40 -5.71
C LEU A 47 12.72 4.28 -6.98
N LEU A 48 13.19 3.74 -8.11
CA LEU A 48 13.19 4.44 -9.41
C LEU A 48 11.77 4.67 -9.95
N ALA A 49 10.89 3.68 -9.83
CA ALA A 49 9.47 3.82 -10.14
C ALA A 49 8.82 4.88 -9.23
N GLY A 50 9.30 4.96 -7.99
CA GLY A 50 8.87 5.92 -6.99
C GLY A 50 9.38 7.35 -7.12
N GLY A 51 9.99 7.71 -8.24
CA GLY A 51 10.44 9.07 -8.49
C GLY A 51 11.87 9.37 -8.02
N THR A 52 12.64 8.36 -7.55
CA THR A 52 14.08 8.54 -7.34
C THR A 52 14.74 8.77 -8.70
N GLU A 53 15.41 9.91 -8.88
CA GLU A 53 16.08 10.23 -10.14
C GLU A 53 17.44 9.52 -10.24
N VAL A 54 18.20 9.52 -9.13
CA VAL A 54 19.53 8.93 -9.06
C VAL A 54 19.62 7.91 -7.92
N LEU A 55 19.90 6.66 -8.26
CA LEU A 55 20.18 5.61 -7.30
C LEU A 55 21.69 5.46 -7.13
N ILE A 56 22.17 5.48 -5.89
CA ILE A 56 23.59 5.38 -5.57
C ILE A 56 23.84 4.03 -4.91
N LEU A 57 24.45 3.10 -5.63
CA LEU A 57 24.81 1.79 -5.10
C LEU A 57 26.13 1.89 -4.35
N SER A 58 26.13 1.59 -3.05
CA SER A 58 27.32 1.68 -2.21
C SER A 58 27.66 0.33 -1.59
N ALA A 59 28.90 -0.10 -1.72
CA ALA A 59 29.37 -1.37 -1.17
C ALA A 59 30.80 -1.25 -0.64
N LEU A 60 31.14 -2.08 0.34
CA LEU A 60 32.47 -2.18 0.94
C LEU A 60 32.99 -3.63 0.84
N GLY A 61 34.29 -3.80 0.65
CA GLY A 61 34.98 -5.09 0.66
C GLY A 61 34.31 -6.14 -0.22
N ASP A 62 33.96 -7.28 0.37
CA ASP A 62 33.41 -8.44 -0.33
C ASP A 62 32.02 -8.22 -0.96
N ALA A 63 31.34 -7.12 -0.62
CA ALA A 63 30.07 -6.76 -1.25
C ALA A 63 30.23 -6.05 -2.60
N ILE A 64 31.45 -5.63 -2.98
CA ILE A 64 31.71 -4.90 -4.23
C ILE A 64 31.27 -5.70 -5.47
N PRO A 65 31.59 -7.00 -5.62
CA PRO A 65 31.12 -7.78 -6.77
C PRO A 65 29.59 -7.81 -6.89
N HIS A 66 28.87 -7.89 -5.77
CA HIS A 66 27.41 -7.85 -5.78
C HIS A 66 26.86 -6.49 -6.24
N CYS A 67 27.55 -5.40 -5.88
CA CYS A 67 27.22 -4.04 -6.32
C CYS A 67 27.34 -3.90 -7.84
N VAL A 68 28.46 -4.38 -8.42
CA VAL A 68 28.70 -4.36 -9.87
C VAL A 68 27.70 -5.26 -10.62
N GLN A 69 27.40 -6.44 -10.08
CA GLN A 69 26.36 -7.30 -10.65
C GLN A 69 24.97 -6.66 -10.62
N LEU A 70 24.64 -5.92 -9.56
CA LEU A 70 23.38 -5.18 -9.46
C LEU A 70 23.33 -4.06 -10.51
N GLN A 71 24.41 -3.27 -10.65
CA GLN A 71 24.53 -2.25 -11.69
C GLN A 71 24.23 -2.85 -13.08
N HIS A 72 24.93 -3.93 -13.43
CA HIS A 72 24.73 -4.61 -14.71
C HIS A 72 23.27 -5.09 -14.89
N ALA A 73 22.67 -5.66 -13.85
CA ALA A 73 21.28 -6.12 -13.90
C ALA A 73 20.27 -4.98 -14.12
N LEU A 74 20.51 -3.80 -13.54
CA LEU A 74 19.65 -2.62 -13.72
C LEU A 74 19.79 -2.03 -15.13
N MET A 75 21.00 -2.04 -15.69
CA MET A 75 21.25 -1.62 -17.08
C MET A 75 20.58 -2.57 -18.08
N MET A 76 20.74 -3.89 -17.90
CA MET A 76 20.11 -4.91 -18.77
C MET A 76 18.59 -4.88 -18.75
N LYS A 77 17.99 -4.32 -17.70
CA LYS A 77 16.54 -4.12 -17.57
C LYS A 77 16.06 -2.77 -18.09
N ASN A 78 16.96 -1.95 -18.65
CA ASN A 78 16.71 -0.54 -18.96
C ASN A 78 16.08 0.21 -17.78
N ALA A 79 16.47 -0.12 -16.55
CA ALA A 79 15.94 0.54 -15.35
C ALA A 79 16.72 1.83 -15.04
N ALA A 80 18.04 1.78 -15.21
CA ALA A 80 18.93 2.91 -14.94
C ALA A 80 20.22 2.83 -15.77
N THR A 81 20.80 3.99 -16.02
CA THR A 81 22.07 4.17 -16.74
C THR A 81 23.13 4.67 -15.76
N THR A 82 24.34 4.11 -15.83
CA THR A 82 25.45 4.57 -15.00
C THR A 82 25.92 5.96 -15.45
N ILE A 83 26.05 6.89 -14.51
CA ILE A 83 26.52 8.25 -14.77
C ILE A 83 27.87 8.55 -14.12
N ARG A 84 28.23 7.83 -13.05
CA ARG A 84 29.50 8.02 -12.32
C ARG A 84 29.84 6.73 -11.57
N PHE A 85 31.12 6.40 -11.52
CA PHE A 85 31.66 5.26 -10.78
C PHE A 85 32.85 5.73 -9.97
N GLU A 86 32.81 5.52 -8.65
CA GLU A 86 33.84 5.95 -7.75
C GLU A 86 34.32 4.79 -6.89
N THR A 87 35.61 4.80 -6.59
CA THR A 87 36.22 3.93 -5.59
C THR A 87 36.76 4.79 -4.46
N ALA A 88 36.63 4.28 -3.25
CA ALA A 88 37.09 4.97 -2.05
C ALA A 88 37.79 3.97 -1.12
N LEU A 89 38.82 4.43 -0.42
CA LEU A 89 39.45 3.66 0.65
C LEU A 89 38.91 4.16 1.99
N ASN A 90 38.00 3.39 2.58
CA ASN A 90 37.28 3.80 3.78
C ASN A 90 38.09 3.46 5.03
N LYS A 91 38.35 4.47 5.86
CA LYS A 91 39.01 4.31 7.16
C LYS A 91 37.99 3.85 8.20
N CYS A 92 38.06 2.60 8.61
CA CYS A 92 37.20 2.01 9.64
C CYS A 92 37.94 1.89 10.97
N THR A 93 37.26 2.25 12.06
CA THR A 93 37.74 1.97 13.41
C THR A 93 37.46 0.51 13.74
N ASN A 94 38.51 -0.25 14.05
CA ASN A 94 38.37 -1.63 14.48
C ASN A 94 38.50 -1.68 16.01
N PRO A 95 37.45 -2.09 16.74
CA PRO A 95 37.50 -2.16 18.21
C PRO A 95 38.51 -3.19 18.74
N ARG A 96 39.04 -4.09 17.89
CA ARG A 96 40.00 -5.14 18.26
C ARG A 96 41.45 -4.85 17.87
N SER A 97 41.75 -3.77 17.12
CA SER A 97 43.13 -3.42 16.75
C SER A 97 43.47 -1.97 17.12
N LYS A 98 44.72 -1.73 17.54
CA LYS A 98 45.21 -0.38 17.91
C LYS A 98 45.33 0.58 16.73
N GLY A 99 45.21 0.11 15.49
CA GLY A 99 45.30 0.92 14.27
C GLY A 99 44.01 0.92 13.43
N PRO A 100 43.81 1.95 12.58
CA PRO A 100 42.68 2.01 11.65
C PRO A 100 42.79 0.92 10.58
N VAL A 101 41.65 0.31 10.23
CA VAL A 101 41.57 -0.66 9.12
C VAL A 101 41.02 0.06 7.90
N TYR A 102 41.67 -0.13 6.75
CA TYR A 102 41.24 0.46 5.50
C TYR A 102 40.48 -0.58 4.68
N ILE A 103 39.23 -0.28 4.31
CA ILE A 103 38.36 -1.17 3.56
C ILE A 103 38.04 -0.52 2.20
N PRO A 104 38.31 -1.18 1.07
CA PRO A 104 37.94 -0.65 -0.23
C PRO A 104 36.42 -0.54 -0.33
N GLY A 105 35.94 0.49 -1.00
CA GLY A 105 34.53 0.74 -1.25
C GLY A 105 34.28 1.26 -2.65
N VAL A 106 33.05 1.10 -3.11
CA VAL A 106 32.58 1.65 -4.39
C VAL A 106 31.30 2.44 -4.19
N HIS A 107 31.13 3.47 -5.01
CA HIS A 107 29.88 4.21 -5.19
C HIS A 107 29.56 4.25 -6.69
N ILE A 108 28.43 3.67 -7.08
CA ILE A 108 27.96 3.65 -8.47
C ILE A 108 26.70 4.49 -8.54
N TYR A 109 26.76 5.61 -9.26
CA TYR A 109 25.64 6.52 -9.43
C TYR A 109 24.92 6.13 -10.71
N MET A 110 23.64 5.81 -10.59
CA MET A 110 22.80 5.37 -11.70
C MET A 110 21.59 6.27 -11.81
N ARG A 111 21.41 6.93 -12.96
CA ARG A 111 20.23 7.75 -13.26
C ARG A 111 19.12 6.87 -13.82
N LYS A 112 17.87 7.09 -13.41
CA LYS A 112 16.69 6.44 -13.98
C LYS A 112 16.71 6.53 -15.51
N HIS A 113 16.50 5.41 -16.18
CA HIS A 113 16.40 5.39 -17.64
C HIS A 113 15.09 6.09 -18.06
N PRO A 114 15.08 6.95 -19.10
CA PRO A 114 13.89 7.71 -19.50
C PRO A 114 12.67 6.83 -19.81
N GLU A 115 12.91 5.65 -20.40
CA GLU A 115 11.85 4.70 -20.75
C GLU A 115 11.44 3.78 -19.59
N PHE A 116 12.13 3.85 -18.44
CA PHE A 116 11.79 3.03 -17.30
C PHE A 116 10.52 3.54 -16.63
N LYS A 117 9.44 2.77 -16.79
CA LYS A 117 8.20 2.95 -16.04
C LYS A 117 8.31 2.30 -14.67
N GLY A 118 8.28 0.96 -14.64
CA GLY A 118 8.38 0.17 -13.40
C GLY A 118 7.16 0.32 -12.50
N SER A 119 7.15 -0.37 -11.36
CA SER A 119 6.09 -0.20 -10.36
C SER A 119 6.69 -0.20 -8.96
N ARG A 120 6.14 0.64 -8.07
CA ARG A 120 6.39 0.56 -6.63
C ARG A 120 5.77 -0.67 -6.00
N ILE A 121 4.70 -1.17 -6.59
CA ILE A 121 4.05 -2.40 -6.15
C ILE A 121 4.73 -3.57 -6.86
N SER A 122 5.20 -4.55 -6.09
CA SER A 122 5.75 -5.74 -6.71
C SER A 122 4.66 -6.49 -7.50
N PRO A 123 4.94 -7.00 -8.71
CA PRO A 123 3.97 -7.76 -9.51
C PRO A 123 3.40 -8.99 -8.80
N ALA A 124 4.11 -9.55 -7.82
CA ALA A 124 3.63 -10.66 -7.01
C ALA A 124 2.50 -10.27 -6.04
N TYR A 125 2.30 -8.97 -5.80
CA TYR A 125 1.30 -8.41 -4.89
C TYR A 125 0.09 -7.84 -5.63
N VAL A 126 -0.01 -8.06 -6.94
CA VAL A 126 -1.20 -7.69 -7.72
C VAL A 126 -1.71 -8.90 -8.48
N SER A 127 -3.03 -9.03 -8.53
CA SER A 127 -3.74 -10.03 -9.31
C SER A 127 -4.93 -9.36 -9.99
N PHE A 128 -5.16 -9.66 -11.26
CA PHE A 128 -6.28 -9.15 -12.02
C PHE A 128 -7.17 -10.34 -12.36
N ASN A 129 -8.43 -10.30 -11.92
CA ASN A 129 -9.34 -11.40 -12.18
C ASN A 129 -9.76 -11.41 -13.65
N ALA A 130 -9.90 -12.60 -14.22
CA ALA A 130 -10.56 -12.79 -15.50
C ALA A 130 -12.03 -12.36 -15.45
N GLN A 131 -12.62 -12.18 -16.63
CA GLN A 131 -14.06 -11.96 -16.76
C GLN A 131 -14.81 -13.13 -16.09
N PRO A 132 -15.77 -12.84 -15.18
CA PRO A 132 -16.53 -13.90 -14.52
C PRO A 132 -17.37 -14.68 -15.53
N ASN A 133 -17.68 -15.94 -15.19
CA ASN A 133 -18.62 -16.74 -15.98
C ASN A 133 -20.01 -16.09 -15.97
N ALA A 134 -20.84 -16.44 -16.96
CA ALA A 134 -22.21 -15.96 -17.01
C ALA A 134 -22.98 -16.32 -15.72
N GLY A 135 -23.52 -15.31 -15.04
CA GLY A 135 -24.25 -15.47 -13.77
C GLY A 135 -23.39 -15.32 -12.50
N GLU A 136 -22.07 -15.25 -12.62
CA GLU A 136 -21.19 -14.97 -11.48
C GLU A 136 -20.98 -13.47 -11.29
N LEU A 137 -20.91 -13.04 -10.03
CA LEU A 137 -20.54 -11.67 -9.69
C LEU A 137 -19.01 -11.52 -9.76
N ALA A 138 -18.54 -10.52 -10.52
CA ALA A 138 -17.11 -10.21 -10.65
C ALA A 138 -16.43 -9.95 -9.29
N HIS A 139 -17.20 -9.39 -8.34
CA HIS A 139 -16.72 -9.01 -7.02
C HIS A 139 -17.70 -9.41 -5.92
N ALA A 140 -17.46 -10.57 -5.30
CA ALA A 140 -18.23 -11.10 -4.19
C ALA A 140 -17.36 -11.93 -3.22
N PHE A 141 -17.92 -12.29 -2.06
CA PHE A 141 -17.40 -13.38 -1.25
C PHE A 141 -17.63 -14.73 -1.94
N LYS A 142 -16.72 -15.68 -1.73
CA LYS A 142 -16.83 -17.03 -2.29
C LYS A 142 -16.95 -18.06 -1.17
N ALA A 143 -17.73 -19.11 -1.38
CA ALA A 143 -17.89 -20.18 -0.41
C ALA A 143 -16.59 -20.99 -0.23
N ASP A 144 -15.82 -21.14 -1.31
CA ASP A 144 -14.56 -21.88 -1.39
C ASP A 144 -13.32 -20.99 -1.26
N ALA A 145 -13.44 -19.80 -0.64
CA ALA A 145 -12.30 -18.90 -0.44
C ALA A 145 -11.16 -19.62 0.30
N GLY A 146 -9.95 -19.63 -0.29
CA GLY A 146 -8.77 -20.33 0.24
C GLY A 146 -7.76 -19.44 0.97
N GLU A 147 -7.94 -18.12 0.97
CA GLU A 147 -7.04 -17.15 1.60
C GLU A 147 -7.82 -16.13 2.42
N HIS A 148 -7.25 -15.66 3.54
CA HIS A 148 -7.87 -14.62 4.36
C HIS A 148 -7.97 -13.30 3.60
N CYS A 149 -9.15 -13.07 3.03
CA CYS A 149 -9.45 -11.96 2.14
C CYS A 149 -10.48 -11.02 2.77
N CYS A 150 -10.23 -9.72 2.66
CA CYS A 150 -11.28 -8.72 2.83
C CYS A 150 -11.75 -8.20 1.48
N LYS A 151 -13.04 -7.88 1.38
CA LYS A 151 -13.67 -7.33 0.18
C LYS A 151 -13.89 -5.84 0.36
N VAL A 152 -13.34 -5.04 -0.55
CA VAL A 152 -13.62 -3.60 -0.61
C VAL A 152 -15.03 -3.38 -1.14
N ILE A 153 -15.82 -2.57 -0.46
CA ILE A 153 -17.19 -2.23 -0.86
C ILE A 153 -17.34 -0.72 -0.95
N ALA A 154 -18.14 -0.28 -1.92
CA ALA A 154 -18.45 1.13 -2.12
C ALA A 154 -19.30 1.65 -0.97
N GLY A 155 -18.84 2.74 -0.37
CA GLY A 155 -19.51 3.48 0.68
C GLY A 155 -20.09 4.81 0.23
N SER A 156 -20.80 5.46 1.15
CA SER A 156 -21.37 6.80 1.00
C SER A 156 -21.06 7.64 2.23
N THR A 157 -21.21 8.96 2.09
CA THR A 157 -21.02 9.94 3.17
C THR A 157 -22.06 9.83 4.28
N SER A 158 -23.17 9.11 4.04
CA SER A 158 -24.12 8.71 5.09
C SER A 158 -23.65 7.53 5.93
N PHE A 159 -22.53 6.89 5.54
CA PHE A 159 -21.98 5.69 6.16
C PHE A 159 -22.94 4.48 6.22
N ALA A 160 -24.03 4.52 5.46
CA ALA A 160 -24.97 3.42 5.39
C ALA A 160 -24.39 2.27 4.54
N MET A 161 -24.69 1.03 4.92
CA MET A 161 -24.40 -0.12 4.08
C MET A 161 -25.15 -0.02 2.74
N PRO A 162 -24.58 -0.52 1.61
CA PRO A 162 -25.22 -0.45 0.30
C PRO A 162 -26.65 -1.03 0.32
N SER A 163 -27.59 -0.31 -0.29
CA SER A 163 -29.01 -0.67 -0.33
C SER A 163 -29.50 -0.94 -1.76
N LYS A 164 -30.81 -1.16 -1.93
CA LYS A 164 -31.45 -1.58 -3.20
C LYS A 164 -31.03 -0.69 -4.38
N GLY A 165 -30.70 -1.32 -5.50
CA GLY A 165 -30.23 -0.65 -6.73
C GLY A 165 -28.72 -0.41 -6.77
N HIS A 166 -27.99 -0.65 -5.67
CA HIS A 166 -26.54 -0.63 -5.65
C HIS A 166 -25.97 -2.00 -6.08
N GLN A 167 -24.95 -2.04 -6.95
CA GLN A 167 -24.31 -3.31 -7.36
C GLN A 167 -23.73 -4.10 -6.16
N HIS A 168 -23.37 -3.39 -5.11
CA HIS A 168 -22.83 -3.93 -3.85
C HIS A 168 -23.90 -4.34 -2.83
N VAL A 169 -25.20 -4.27 -3.14
CA VAL A 169 -26.29 -4.66 -2.22
C VAL A 169 -26.17 -6.12 -1.79
N HIS A 170 -25.65 -6.98 -2.65
CA HIS A 170 -25.44 -8.41 -2.37
C HIS A 170 -24.54 -8.64 -1.13
N PHE A 171 -23.57 -7.74 -0.85
CA PHE A 171 -22.76 -7.82 0.37
C PHE A 171 -23.62 -7.58 1.62
N THR A 172 -24.49 -6.56 1.58
CA THR A 172 -25.41 -6.23 2.68
C THR A 172 -26.40 -7.37 2.91
N GLU A 173 -26.97 -7.93 1.84
CA GLU A 173 -27.90 -9.06 1.90
C GLU A 173 -27.24 -10.32 2.47
N LEU A 174 -26.02 -10.62 2.04
CA LEU A 174 -25.25 -11.76 2.53
C LEU A 174 -24.84 -11.61 4.00
N LEU A 175 -24.44 -10.41 4.42
CA LEU A 175 -24.15 -10.16 5.84
C LEU A 175 -25.41 -10.28 6.69
N LYS A 176 -26.55 -9.79 6.20
CA LYS A 176 -27.84 -9.95 6.86
C LYS A 176 -28.24 -11.41 6.99
N SER A 177 -28.07 -12.22 5.95
CA SER A 177 -28.36 -13.67 6.00
C SER A 177 -27.38 -14.43 6.88
N THR A 178 -26.15 -13.95 7.01
CA THR A 178 -25.14 -14.44 7.98
C THR A 178 -25.46 -14.01 9.43
N GLY A 179 -26.52 -13.21 9.64
CA GLY A 179 -27.00 -12.79 10.94
C GLY A 179 -26.24 -11.62 11.55
N HIS A 180 -25.67 -10.73 10.71
CA HIS A 180 -25.12 -9.46 11.17
C HIS A 180 -26.22 -8.41 11.37
N SER A 181 -26.04 -7.55 12.37
CA SER A 181 -26.86 -6.34 12.55
C SER A 181 -26.43 -5.24 11.56
N ILE A 182 -27.16 -5.08 10.45
CA ILE A 182 -26.81 -4.11 9.40
C ILE A 182 -26.84 -2.66 9.90
N ASP A 183 -27.84 -2.28 10.69
CA ASP A 183 -27.97 -0.90 11.19
C ASP A 183 -26.84 -0.51 12.16
N ALA A 184 -26.26 -1.50 12.85
CA ALA A 184 -25.13 -1.27 13.75
C ALA A 184 -23.86 -0.87 12.99
N TYR A 185 -23.69 -1.23 11.71
CA TYR A 185 -22.57 -0.74 10.90
C TYR A 185 -22.63 0.77 10.70
N THR A 186 -23.80 1.31 10.33
CA THR A 186 -23.98 2.76 10.13
C THR A 186 -23.65 3.54 11.40
N LYS A 187 -24.10 3.04 12.55
CA LYS A 187 -23.78 3.64 13.86
C LYS A 187 -22.29 3.57 14.14
N LEU A 188 -21.67 2.41 13.97
CA LEU A 188 -20.23 2.21 14.16
C LEU A 188 -19.40 3.14 13.28
N PHE A 189 -19.69 3.20 11.98
CA PHE A 189 -18.93 4.00 11.03
C PHE A 189 -19.04 5.49 11.34
N SER A 190 -20.25 5.97 11.66
CA SER A 190 -20.47 7.35 12.06
C SER A 190 -19.69 7.71 13.33
N THR A 191 -19.76 6.85 14.37
CA THR A 191 -19.02 7.08 15.63
C THR A 191 -17.52 7.04 15.43
N LEU A 192 -17.00 6.02 14.73
CA LEU A 192 -15.56 5.90 14.44
C LEU A 192 -15.04 7.07 13.60
N TYR A 193 -15.82 7.57 12.63
CA TYR A 193 -15.44 8.74 11.85
C TYR A 193 -15.38 10.00 12.70
N GLN A 194 -16.40 10.26 13.51
CA GLN A 194 -16.42 11.42 14.41
C GLN A 194 -15.24 11.41 15.38
N GLU A 195 -14.96 10.26 16.00
CA GLU A 195 -13.83 10.11 16.91
C GLU A 195 -12.48 10.20 16.20
N ALA A 196 -12.36 9.66 14.98
CA ALA A 196 -11.14 9.81 14.19
C ALA A 196 -10.88 11.27 13.81
N MET A 197 -11.91 12.02 13.43
CA MET A 197 -11.80 13.45 13.15
C MET A 197 -11.43 14.25 14.40
N ALA A 198 -12.05 13.94 15.56
CA ALA A 198 -11.72 14.59 16.83
C ALA A 198 -10.29 14.30 17.28
N ALA A 199 -9.84 13.04 17.18
CA ALA A 199 -8.47 12.64 17.50
C ALA A 199 -7.46 13.31 16.56
N HIS A 200 -7.77 13.40 15.27
CA HIS A 200 -6.92 14.09 14.29
C HIS A 200 -6.85 15.61 14.53
N ALA A 201 -7.97 16.23 14.93
CA ALA A 201 -7.99 17.65 15.27
C ALA A 201 -7.16 17.95 16.54
N ALA A 202 -7.12 17.02 17.49
CA ALA A 202 -6.29 17.13 18.69
C ALA A 202 -4.81 16.84 18.40
N ASP A 203 -4.52 15.88 17.52
CA ASP A 203 -3.17 15.52 17.07
C ASP A 203 -3.17 15.23 15.55
N PRO A 204 -2.62 16.15 14.73
CA PRO A 204 -2.56 15.99 13.27
C PRO A 204 -1.75 14.79 12.77
N THR A 205 -1.06 14.06 13.64
CA THR A 205 -0.34 12.84 13.30
C THR A 205 -1.20 11.58 13.47
N VAL A 206 -2.34 11.70 14.14
CA VAL A 206 -3.29 10.60 14.36
C VAL A 206 -4.28 10.55 13.21
N PHE A 207 -4.26 9.45 12.46
CA PHE A 207 -5.16 9.24 11.31
C PHE A 207 -6.09 8.04 11.50
N THR A 208 -5.99 7.35 12.63
CA THR A 208 -6.61 6.03 12.80
C THR A 208 -7.20 5.89 14.18
N VAL A 209 -8.47 5.46 14.24
CA VAL A 209 -9.16 5.06 15.45
C VAL A 209 -9.68 3.64 15.27
N THR A 210 -9.70 2.88 16.36
CA THR A 210 -10.10 1.47 16.35
C THR A 210 -11.31 1.29 17.23
N MET A 211 -12.10 0.24 16.95
CA MET A 211 -13.28 -0.11 17.73
C MET A 211 -12.95 -0.25 19.22
N ALA A 212 -11.76 -0.75 19.60
CA ALA A 212 -11.37 -0.88 21.00
C ALA A 212 -11.37 0.45 21.78
N ASN A 213 -11.17 1.58 21.09
CA ASN A 213 -11.14 2.91 21.69
C ASN A 213 -12.44 3.69 21.39
N CYS A 214 -13.45 3.01 20.83
CA CYS A 214 -14.67 3.63 20.36
C CYS A 214 -15.81 3.51 21.36
N ALA A 215 -16.62 4.57 21.47
CA ALA A 215 -17.82 4.59 22.30
C ALA A 215 -18.87 3.55 21.88
N PHE A 216 -18.83 3.06 20.64
CA PHE A 216 -19.72 2.03 20.13
C PHE A 216 -18.97 0.77 19.70
N GLN A 217 -19.45 -0.38 20.18
CA GLN A 217 -18.93 -1.71 19.81
C GLN A 217 -19.96 -2.43 18.94
N HIS A 218 -19.54 -2.90 17.76
CA HIS A 218 -20.41 -3.70 16.94
C HIS A 218 -20.42 -5.16 17.42
N PRO A 219 -21.59 -5.77 17.68
CA PRO A 219 -21.67 -7.11 18.29
C PRO A 219 -21.02 -8.19 17.42
N ASP A 220 -21.22 -8.13 16.10
CA ASP A 220 -20.76 -9.14 15.14
C ASP A 220 -19.33 -8.94 14.61
N LEU A 221 -18.61 -7.91 15.06
CA LEU A 221 -17.24 -7.64 14.62
C LEU A 221 -16.23 -7.99 15.71
N LYS A 222 -15.12 -8.59 15.29
CA LYS A 222 -13.97 -8.87 16.15
C LYS A 222 -13.07 -7.64 16.27
N PHE A 223 -12.99 -6.89 15.18
CA PHE A 223 -12.18 -5.68 15.08
C PHE A 223 -12.83 -4.75 14.06
N ALA A 224 -12.79 -3.46 14.34
CA ALA A 224 -13.00 -2.45 13.31
C ALA A 224 -12.00 -1.31 13.47
N MET A 225 -11.75 -0.61 12.38
CA MET A 225 -10.85 0.52 12.28
C MET A 225 -11.42 1.54 11.32
N CYS A 226 -11.29 2.81 11.63
CA CYS A 226 -11.48 3.92 10.71
C CYS A 226 -10.13 4.60 10.47
N ARG A 227 -9.85 4.91 9.20
CA ARG A 227 -8.70 5.69 8.79
C ARG A 227 -9.14 6.90 7.97
N VAL A 228 -8.87 8.09 8.48
CA VAL A 228 -9.03 9.35 7.72
C VAL A 228 -7.83 9.58 6.82
N SER A 229 -8.06 10.20 5.66
CA SER A 229 -6.97 10.49 4.72
C SER A 229 -6.01 11.53 5.27
N LYS A 230 -4.73 11.42 4.89
CA LYS A 230 -3.74 12.47 5.17
C LYS A 230 -3.97 13.70 4.31
N ASN A 231 -4.48 13.51 3.11
CA ASN A 231 -4.68 14.58 2.13
C ASN A 231 -6.15 14.98 2.07
N GLN A 232 -6.70 15.46 3.21
CA GLN A 232 -8.13 15.76 3.34
C GLN A 232 -8.60 16.86 2.38
N GLN A 233 -7.71 17.79 2.04
CA GLN A 233 -7.95 18.87 1.08
C GLN A 233 -8.27 18.41 -0.36
N SER A 234 -7.92 17.17 -0.72
CA SER A 234 -8.29 16.60 -2.03
C SER A 234 -9.77 16.23 -2.13
N PHE A 235 -10.50 16.21 -1.02
CA PHE A 235 -11.90 15.84 -0.96
C PHE A 235 -12.82 17.06 -0.86
N LYS A 236 -14.03 16.94 -1.41
CA LYS A 236 -14.97 18.07 -1.52
C LYS A 236 -16.17 17.91 -0.59
N ALA A 237 -16.43 16.70 -0.09
CA ALA A 237 -17.40 16.46 0.96
C ALA A 237 -16.80 15.76 2.20
N PRO A 238 -17.32 16.04 3.41
CA PRO A 238 -16.92 15.34 4.62
C PRO A 238 -17.11 13.83 4.49
N GLY A 239 -16.10 13.08 4.94
CA GLY A 239 -16.10 11.63 4.93
C GLY A 239 -15.63 10.98 3.62
N GLU A 240 -15.54 11.71 2.51
CA GLU A 240 -14.95 11.17 1.27
C GLU A 240 -13.49 10.73 1.50
N GLY A 241 -13.11 9.60 0.89
CA GLY A 241 -11.79 8.99 1.03
C GLY A 241 -11.53 8.31 2.37
N VAL A 242 -12.49 8.33 3.31
CA VAL A 242 -12.39 7.58 4.57
C VAL A 242 -12.49 6.09 4.29
N VAL A 243 -11.65 5.31 4.97
CA VAL A 243 -11.58 3.86 4.83
C VAL A 243 -11.85 3.21 6.18
N PHE A 244 -12.81 2.29 6.20
CA PHE A 244 -13.07 1.44 7.36
C PHE A 244 -12.65 0.01 7.05
N ILE A 245 -12.00 -0.66 8.01
CA ILE A 245 -11.71 -2.10 7.93
C ILE A 245 -12.48 -2.80 9.04
N CYS A 246 -13.26 -3.81 8.69
CA CYS A 246 -14.07 -4.59 9.62
C CYS A 246 -13.72 -6.08 9.50
N ILE A 247 -13.34 -6.70 10.62
CA ILE A 247 -13.04 -8.13 10.70
C ILE A 247 -14.18 -8.82 11.42
N PHE A 248 -14.75 -9.84 10.79
CA PHE A 248 -15.96 -10.48 11.26
C PHE A 248 -15.73 -11.45 12.42
N LYS A 249 -16.76 -11.65 13.24
CA LYS A 249 -16.91 -12.83 14.12
C LYS A 249 -17.69 -13.94 13.42
N LYS A 250 -18.72 -13.57 12.66
CA LYS A 250 -19.55 -14.48 11.84
C LYS A 250 -19.14 -14.32 10.39
N HIS A 251 -18.75 -15.40 9.73
CA HIS A 251 -18.18 -15.29 8.39
C HIS A 251 -19.21 -15.64 7.32
N PRO A 252 -19.27 -14.88 6.20
CA PRO A 252 -20.06 -15.28 5.05
C PRO A 252 -19.75 -16.71 4.60
N TYR A 253 -20.80 -17.49 4.34
CA TYR A 253 -20.71 -18.92 4.01
C TYR A 253 -20.03 -19.78 5.08
N ASP A 254 -19.99 -19.30 6.33
CA ASP A 254 -19.26 -19.91 7.44
C ASP A 254 -17.77 -20.19 7.13
N ASN A 255 -17.20 -19.45 6.19
CA ASN A 255 -15.81 -19.62 5.77
C ASN A 255 -14.94 -18.50 6.35
N VAL A 256 -14.05 -18.84 7.29
CA VAL A 256 -13.10 -17.93 7.96
C VAL A 256 -12.15 -17.18 7.01
N HIS A 257 -11.99 -17.65 5.77
CA HIS A 257 -11.23 -16.96 4.73
C HIS A 257 -11.97 -15.73 4.17
N ASN A 258 -13.31 -15.69 4.30
CA ASN A 258 -14.10 -14.47 4.16
C ASN A 258 -13.94 -13.61 5.42
N MET A 259 -12.75 -13.05 5.57
CA MET A 259 -12.25 -12.46 6.81
C MET A 259 -13.01 -11.20 7.23
N GLY A 260 -13.44 -10.39 6.27
CA GLY A 260 -13.97 -9.06 6.57
C GLY A 260 -14.36 -8.25 5.35
N LEU A 261 -14.82 -7.02 5.60
CA LEU A 261 -15.07 -6.01 4.58
C LEU A 261 -14.19 -4.79 4.80
N ILE A 262 -13.92 -4.07 3.72
CA ILE A 262 -13.34 -2.74 3.75
C ILE A 262 -14.36 -1.78 3.14
N TYR A 263 -14.86 -0.83 3.90
CA TYR A 263 -15.82 0.15 3.42
C TYR A 263 -15.06 1.42 3.02
N VAL A 264 -15.11 1.80 1.74
CA VAL A 264 -14.42 2.99 1.22
C VAL A 264 -15.47 4.01 0.82
N VAL A 265 -15.44 5.19 1.43
CA VAL A 265 -16.31 6.29 1.01
C VAL A 265 -15.73 6.90 -0.26
N GLU A 266 -16.42 6.69 -1.37
CA GLU A 266 -15.97 7.14 -2.68
C GLU A 266 -16.14 8.66 -2.85
N PRO A 267 -15.22 9.33 -3.56
CA PRO A 267 -15.46 10.67 -4.08
C PRO A 267 -16.71 10.69 -4.97
N GLN A 268 -17.67 11.59 -4.68
CA GLN A 268 -18.89 11.69 -5.47
C GLN A 268 -18.67 12.70 -6.61
N ALA A 269 -18.73 12.23 -7.86
CA ALA A 269 -18.53 13.04 -9.06
C ALA A 269 -19.21 14.42 -9.04
N GLN A 270 -20.43 14.50 -8.53
CA GLN A 270 -21.21 15.75 -8.45
C GLN A 270 -20.54 16.86 -7.62
N ASN A 271 -19.62 16.51 -6.72
CA ASN A 271 -18.88 17.47 -5.90
C ASN A 271 -17.65 18.06 -6.61
N TYR A 272 -17.32 17.56 -7.80
CA TYR A 272 -16.10 17.91 -8.54
C TYR A 272 -16.47 18.54 -9.87
N ALA A 273 -16.19 19.84 -10.02
CA ALA A 273 -16.37 20.55 -11.29
C ALA A 273 -15.25 20.24 -12.29
N ASP A 274 -14.03 20.04 -11.78
CA ASP A 274 -12.85 19.70 -12.57
C ASP A 274 -12.49 18.21 -12.42
N VAL A 275 -12.13 17.59 -13.55
CA VAL A 275 -11.77 16.16 -13.58
C VAL A 275 -10.40 15.90 -12.95
N GLY A 276 -9.48 16.87 -13.00
CA GLY A 276 -8.18 16.78 -12.34
C GLY A 276 -8.31 16.74 -10.82
N ASP A 277 -9.17 17.59 -10.24
CA ASP A 277 -9.51 17.53 -8.81
C ASP A 277 -10.12 16.17 -8.42
N PHE A 278 -11.01 15.63 -9.26
CA PHE A 278 -11.58 14.29 -9.05
C PHE A 278 -10.50 13.20 -9.08
N TYR A 279 -9.56 13.28 -10.01
CA TYR A 279 -8.42 12.36 -10.09
C TYR A 279 -7.47 12.45 -8.90
N GLN A 280 -7.26 13.65 -8.33
CA GLN A 280 -6.52 13.81 -7.08
C GLN A 280 -7.24 13.14 -5.91
N ALA A 281 -8.57 13.26 -5.83
CA ALA A 281 -9.36 12.58 -4.81
C ALA A 281 -9.30 11.05 -4.93
N LEU A 282 -9.35 10.52 -6.16
CA LEU A 282 -9.17 9.08 -6.41
C LEU A 282 -7.78 8.60 -6.01
N HIS A 283 -6.74 9.37 -6.31
CA HIS A 283 -5.37 9.09 -5.86
C HIS A 283 -5.31 9.03 -4.34
N ALA A 284 -5.81 10.06 -3.64
CA ALA A 284 -5.81 10.10 -2.18
C ALA A 284 -6.64 8.97 -1.55
N THR A 285 -7.71 8.52 -2.22
CA THR A 285 -8.51 7.36 -1.82
C THR A 285 -7.69 6.07 -1.90
N GLY A 286 -6.99 5.85 -3.03
CA GLY A 286 -6.11 4.69 -3.21
C GLY A 286 -4.98 4.63 -2.20
N GLU A 287 -4.34 5.77 -1.92
CA GLU A 287 -3.29 5.90 -0.90
C GLU A 287 -3.82 5.54 0.50
N ASN A 288 -4.98 6.09 0.86
CA ASN A 288 -5.57 5.85 2.17
C ASN A 288 -6.01 4.39 2.34
N LEU A 289 -6.56 3.78 1.29
CA LEU A 289 -6.90 2.35 1.25
C LEU A 289 -5.68 1.47 1.52
N MET A 290 -4.60 1.66 0.75
CA MET A 290 -3.39 0.85 0.93
C MET A 290 -2.75 1.07 2.31
N THR A 291 -2.75 2.32 2.78
CA THR A 291 -2.22 2.67 4.09
C THR A 291 -3.02 2.00 5.20
N ALA A 292 -4.36 2.03 5.12
CA ALA A 292 -5.25 1.35 6.07
C ALA A 292 -4.98 -0.16 6.13
N VAL A 293 -4.86 -0.81 4.97
CA VAL A 293 -4.53 -2.24 4.90
C VAL A 293 -3.18 -2.54 5.58
N CYS A 294 -2.16 -1.74 5.28
CA CYS A 294 -0.85 -1.87 5.91
C CYS A 294 -0.89 -1.60 7.43
N ASP A 295 -1.67 -0.61 7.88
CA ASP A 295 -1.81 -0.29 9.32
C ASP A 295 -2.47 -1.47 10.05
N HIS A 296 -3.57 -2.00 9.51
CA HIS A 296 -4.22 -3.21 10.03
C HIS A 296 -3.23 -4.38 10.15
N ASN A 297 -2.52 -4.71 9.06
CA ASN A 297 -1.60 -5.83 9.05
C ASN A 297 -0.41 -5.62 9.98
N GLY A 298 0.07 -4.39 10.10
CA GLY A 298 1.08 -4.00 11.08
C GLY A 298 0.59 -4.21 12.52
N MET A 299 -0.65 -3.85 12.82
CA MET A 299 -1.27 -4.11 14.12
C MET A 299 -1.45 -5.60 14.39
N ALA A 300 -1.92 -6.37 13.41
CA ALA A 300 -2.09 -7.82 13.52
C ALA A 300 -0.74 -8.52 13.78
N LYS A 301 0.32 -8.12 13.07
CA LYS A 301 1.67 -8.65 13.27
C LYS A 301 2.24 -8.35 14.66
N ARG A 302 1.90 -7.19 15.24
CA ARG A 302 2.35 -6.78 16.58
C ARG A 302 1.49 -7.32 17.71
N ASP A 303 0.38 -7.98 17.42
CA ASP A 303 -0.50 -8.56 18.44
C ASP A 303 0.16 -9.79 19.09
N PRO A 304 0.59 -9.71 20.36
CA PRO A 304 1.27 -10.81 21.03
C PRO A 304 0.35 -12.01 21.25
N THR A 305 -0.96 -11.79 21.32
CA THR A 305 -1.95 -12.86 21.52
C THR A 305 -2.21 -13.66 20.24
N ARG A 306 -1.74 -13.16 19.08
CA ARG A 306 -2.06 -13.67 17.73
C ARG A 306 -3.56 -13.82 17.47
N SER A 307 -4.38 -13.10 18.23
CA SER A 307 -5.84 -13.11 18.07
C SER A 307 -6.24 -12.44 16.75
N ARG A 308 -5.43 -11.49 16.26
CA ARG A 308 -5.63 -10.79 14.99
C ARG A 308 -4.79 -11.45 13.90
N LYS A 309 -5.46 -12.00 12.89
CA LYS A 309 -4.78 -12.49 11.68
C LYS A 309 -4.49 -11.32 10.74
N SER A 310 -3.36 -11.40 10.03
CA SER A 310 -3.09 -10.49 8.92
C SER A 310 -4.01 -10.80 7.74
N MET A 311 -4.45 -9.76 7.05
CA MET A 311 -5.12 -9.86 5.77
C MET A 311 -4.10 -10.29 4.72
N ILE A 312 -4.33 -11.43 4.08
CA ILE A 312 -3.45 -11.93 3.00
C ILE A 312 -3.83 -11.25 1.69
N CYS A 313 -5.14 -11.13 1.45
CA CYS A 313 -5.70 -10.57 0.23
C CYS A 313 -6.64 -9.39 0.53
N CYS A 314 -6.47 -8.30 -0.22
CA CYS A 314 -7.40 -7.19 -0.34
C CYS A 314 -8.02 -7.23 -1.74
N SER A 315 -9.28 -7.61 -1.86
CA SER A 315 -9.97 -7.68 -3.15
C SER A 315 -10.81 -6.43 -3.35
N THR A 316 -10.60 -5.71 -4.45
CA THR A 316 -11.28 -4.45 -4.76
C THR A 316 -11.97 -4.48 -6.11
N TYR A 317 -13.08 -3.75 -6.19
CA TYR A 317 -13.76 -3.39 -7.43
C TYR A 317 -13.15 -2.09 -7.99
N LEU A 318 -13.62 -1.65 -9.17
CA LEU A 318 -13.27 -0.35 -9.73
C LEU A 318 -13.93 0.78 -8.93
N ILE A 319 -13.15 1.40 -8.04
CA ILE A 319 -13.58 2.56 -7.26
C ILE A 319 -13.97 3.70 -8.21
N CYS A 320 -15.18 4.23 -8.03
CA CYS A 320 -15.83 5.18 -8.93
C CYS A 320 -15.89 4.70 -10.40
N GLY A 321 -16.07 3.40 -10.63
CA GLY A 321 -16.22 2.83 -11.98
C GLY A 321 -17.57 3.15 -12.64
N GLU A 322 -18.60 3.44 -11.84
CA GLU A 322 -20.00 3.56 -12.28
C GLU A 322 -20.62 4.90 -11.85
N LYS A 323 -21.65 4.89 -10.99
CA LYS A 323 -22.47 6.06 -10.61
C LYS A 323 -21.69 7.27 -10.06
N ASN A 324 -20.55 7.03 -9.43
CA ASN A 324 -19.72 8.06 -8.78
C ASN A 324 -18.60 8.55 -9.70
N ARG A 325 -18.55 8.10 -10.96
CA ARG A 325 -17.55 8.50 -11.95
C ARG A 325 -17.84 9.90 -12.47
N HIS A 326 -16.82 10.75 -12.52
CA HIS A 326 -16.94 12.05 -13.17
C HIS A 326 -17.28 11.89 -14.67
N PRO A 327 -18.20 12.69 -15.26
CA PRO A 327 -18.63 12.51 -16.65
C PRO A 327 -17.51 12.55 -17.69
N LYS A 328 -16.43 13.30 -17.41
CA LYS A 328 -15.22 13.39 -18.25
C LYS A 328 -14.16 12.31 -17.96
N ALA A 329 -14.38 11.44 -16.99
CA ALA A 329 -13.42 10.40 -16.59
C ALA A 329 -13.75 9.04 -17.24
N THR A 330 -12.72 8.35 -17.72
CA THR A 330 -12.85 6.97 -18.19
C THR A 330 -12.62 5.96 -17.06
N LYS A 331 -13.07 4.71 -17.22
CA LYS A 331 -12.80 3.63 -16.26
C LYS A 331 -11.29 3.39 -16.08
N ILE A 332 -10.54 3.45 -17.18
CA ILE A 332 -9.09 3.27 -17.19
C ILE A 332 -8.40 4.42 -16.43
N ASP A 333 -8.83 5.67 -16.61
CA ASP A 333 -8.26 6.79 -15.86
C ASP A 333 -8.53 6.66 -14.36
N CYS A 334 -9.76 6.27 -13.98
CA CYS A 334 -10.10 6.02 -12.58
C CYS A 334 -9.22 4.91 -11.99
N ALA A 335 -9.09 3.79 -12.70
CA ALA A 335 -8.22 2.69 -12.33
C ALA A 335 -6.76 3.14 -12.17
N ARG A 336 -6.26 3.97 -13.09
CA ARG A 336 -4.90 4.53 -13.09
C ARG A 336 -4.64 5.35 -11.83
N HIS A 337 -5.53 6.28 -11.51
CA HIS A 337 -5.36 7.16 -10.34
C HIS A 337 -5.46 6.38 -9.02
N VAL A 338 -6.37 5.41 -8.93
CA VAL A 338 -6.46 4.52 -7.76
C VAL A 338 -5.20 3.66 -7.61
N LEU A 339 -4.69 3.06 -8.69
CA LEU A 339 -3.45 2.27 -8.67
C LEU A 339 -2.25 3.10 -8.23
N ASN A 340 -2.12 4.32 -8.74
CA ASN A 340 -1.05 5.24 -8.35
C ASN A 340 -1.14 5.59 -6.85
N GLY A 341 -2.36 5.83 -6.34
CA GLY A 341 -2.59 6.01 -4.91
C GLY A 341 -2.17 4.79 -4.10
N ILE A 342 -2.61 3.59 -4.51
CA ILE A 342 -2.22 2.33 -3.84
C ILE A 342 -0.69 2.18 -3.84
N ALA A 343 -0.02 2.53 -4.94
CA ALA A 343 1.42 2.49 -5.06
C ALA A 343 2.13 3.46 -4.10
N GLU A 344 1.54 4.62 -3.82
CA GLU A 344 2.06 5.60 -2.85
C GLU A 344 1.89 5.11 -1.41
N GLY A 345 0.74 4.50 -1.09
CA GLY A 345 0.48 3.93 0.24
C GLY A 345 1.19 2.58 0.50
N TYR A 346 1.84 2.00 -0.50
CA TYR A 346 2.44 0.66 -0.41
C TYR A 346 3.64 0.63 0.53
N ARG A 347 3.62 -0.30 1.49
CA ARG A 347 4.73 -0.57 2.40
C ARG A 347 5.09 -2.05 2.37
N HIS A 348 6.33 -2.35 1.98
CA HIS A 348 6.81 -3.73 1.90
C HIS A 348 6.81 -4.41 3.28
N GLY A 349 6.20 -5.59 3.39
CA GLY A 349 6.07 -6.33 4.65
C GLY A 349 4.63 -6.41 5.16
N PRO A 350 3.98 -5.30 5.55
CA PRO A 350 2.58 -5.30 5.96
C PRO A 350 1.58 -5.27 4.79
N ALA A 351 2.03 -5.06 3.55
CA ALA A 351 1.16 -5.07 2.37
C ALA A 351 0.46 -6.43 2.16
N SER A 352 -0.83 -6.40 1.81
CA SER A 352 -1.57 -7.54 1.27
C SER A 352 -1.39 -7.66 -0.24
N THR A 353 -1.67 -8.83 -0.80
CA THR A 353 -1.90 -8.96 -2.25
C THR A 353 -3.21 -8.25 -2.61
N PHE A 354 -3.21 -7.45 -3.67
CA PHE A 354 -4.40 -6.78 -4.19
C PHE A 354 -5.01 -7.58 -5.35
N HIS A 355 -6.26 -7.99 -5.20
CA HIS A 355 -7.03 -8.65 -6.24
C HIS A 355 -8.02 -7.65 -6.84
N PHE A 356 -7.77 -7.24 -8.08
CA PHE A 356 -8.65 -6.34 -8.82
C PHE A 356 -9.72 -7.16 -9.53
N ALA A 357 -10.98 -6.92 -9.18
CA ALA A 357 -12.11 -7.53 -9.86
C ALA A 357 -12.19 -7.05 -11.32
N TYR A 358 -12.74 -7.90 -12.19
CA TYR A 358 -12.94 -7.55 -13.58
C TYR A 358 -14.03 -6.47 -13.72
N ASP A 359 -13.66 -5.37 -14.36
CA ASP A 359 -14.57 -4.31 -14.79
C ASP A 359 -14.01 -3.74 -16.10
N GLU A 360 -14.45 -4.30 -17.23
CA GLU A 360 -13.95 -3.99 -18.58
C GLU A 360 -12.41 -4.03 -18.67
N ASP A 361 -11.79 -4.86 -17.83
CA ASP A 361 -10.33 -5.02 -17.74
C ASP A 361 -9.56 -3.73 -17.39
N ALA A 362 -10.23 -2.71 -16.86
CA ALA A 362 -9.70 -1.36 -16.66
C ALA A 362 -8.43 -1.31 -15.79
N TYR A 363 -8.40 -2.05 -14.68
CA TYR A 363 -7.23 -2.11 -13.80
C TYR A 363 -6.03 -2.78 -14.45
N ARG A 364 -6.23 -3.84 -15.22
CA ARG A 364 -5.13 -4.55 -15.88
C ARG A 364 -4.53 -3.67 -16.97
N GLN A 365 -5.36 -3.01 -17.78
CA GLN A 365 -4.91 -2.06 -18.79
C GLN A 365 -4.15 -0.88 -18.16
N ALA A 366 -4.73 -0.25 -17.12
CA ALA A 366 -4.09 0.84 -16.40
C ALA A 366 -2.74 0.42 -15.78
N TRP A 367 -2.65 -0.80 -15.25
CA TRP A 367 -1.39 -1.37 -14.74
C TRP A 367 -0.33 -1.52 -15.83
N MET A 368 -0.68 -2.10 -16.97
CA MET A 368 0.25 -2.27 -18.08
C MET A 368 0.72 -0.91 -18.63
N GLU A 369 -0.18 0.06 -18.76
CA GLU A 369 0.15 1.42 -19.21
C GLU A 369 1.11 2.15 -18.27
N THR A 370 0.84 2.09 -16.95
CA THR A 370 1.61 2.80 -15.93
C THR A 370 2.93 2.13 -15.62
N SER A 371 2.97 0.81 -15.55
CA SER A 371 4.15 0.07 -15.12
C SER A 371 5.03 -0.43 -16.26
N GLY A 372 4.46 -0.58 -17.47
CA GLY A 372 5.12 -1.26 -18.59
C GLY A 372 5.29 -2.77 -18.37
N LEU A 373 4.71 -3.34 -17.31
CA LEU A 373 4.81 -4.76 -16.97
C LEU A 373 3.61 -5.52 -17.53
N LYS A 374 3.87 -6.67 -18.15
CA LYS A 374 2.81 -7.59 -18.58
C LYS A 374 2.04 -8.12 -17.37
N ALA A 375 0.73 -8.22 -17.53
CA ALA A 375 -0.17 -8.82 -16.54
C ALA A 375 -1.16 -9.74 -17.26
N GLU A 376 -1.11 -11.01 -16.92
CA GLU A 376 -2.08 -12.01 -17.37
C GLU A 376 -3.24 -12.08 -16.37
N PRO A 377 -4.50 -12.15 -16.83
CA PRO A 377 -5.64 -12.36 -15.96
C PRO A 377 -5.58 -13.74 -15.30
N LYS A 378 -6.09 -13.86 -14.08
CA LYS A 378 -6.15 -15.10 -13.31
C LYS A 378 -7.58 -15.57 -13.04
#